data_AF-A0A968UH07-F1
#
_entry.id   AF-A0A968UH07-F1
#
_cell.length_a   1.000
_cell.length_b   1.000
_cell.length_c   1.000
_cell.angle_alpha   90.00
_cell.angle_beta   90.00
_cell.angle_gamma   90.00
#
_symmetry.space_group_name_H-M   'P 1'
#
loop_
_entity.id
_entity.type
_entity.pdbx_description
1 polymer ?
#
loop_
_entity_poly.entity_id
_entity_poly.type
_entity_poly.pdbx_seq_one_letter_code
_entity_poly.pdbx_strand_id
1 'polypeptide(L)'
;MGFFGGVQTVNSVVQTLARVRDGVPRHIYLAAKGRQKIAGGSCSPWHILNSTKQHARTILQLLGDGYNPETDQKGEFQPESLKTWAISAAVTNAQNLTYRESILRQLAFDGYDCQFCTEPSPDDKLMKEQVEISKQELIELENQQTLEAPSPSNSEYETLQNKRAKTVTQRATERKGKLERLYQVPVTEELIALHRDGMYPKLRLHYYMSLGREQVLERDRAAVDAAKRSW
;
A
#
# COMPACT_ATOMS: atom_id res chain seq x y z
N MET A 1 6.73 -23.21 -6.75
CA MET A 1 7.06 -21.83 -7.15
C MET A 1 6.75 -20.90 -5.97
N GLY A 2 7.68 -20.04 -5.56
CA GLY A 2 7.48 -19.12 -4.42
C GLY A 2 7.54 -17.66 -4.85
N PHE A 3 6.63 -16.82 -4.35
CA PHE A 3 6.62 -15.38 -4.63
C PHE A 3 6.83 -14.58 -3.36
N PHE A 4 8.00 -13.95 -3.22
CA PHE A 4 8.37 -13.18 -2.04
C PHE A 4 8.44 -11.69 -2.37
N GLY A 5 7.27 -11.04 -2.28
CA GLY A 5 7.09 -9.62 -2.63
C GLY A 5 7.67 -8.59 -1.64
N GLY A 6 8.52 -9.02 -0.69
CA GLY A 6 9.14 -8.15 0.33
C GLY A 6 8.29 -7.89 1.57
N VAL A 7 7.20 -8.65 1.78
CA VAL A 7 6.33 -8.52 2.96
C VAL A 7 6.85 -9.33 4.15
N GLN A 8 7.49 -10.47 3.89
CA GLN A 8 8.08 -11.33 4.92
C GLN A 8 9.52 -10.91 5.19
N THR A 9 10.03 -11.14 6.40
CA THR A 9 11.45 -10.90 6.73
C THR A 9 12.36 -11.91 6.03
N VAL A 10 13.63 -11.55 5.85
CA VAL A 10 14.64 -12.41 5.21
C VAL A 10 14.71 -13.79 5.88
N ASN A 11 14.82 -13.84 7.21
CA ASN A 11 14.85 -15.10 7.97
C ASN A 11 13.59 -15.96 7.76
N SER A 12 12.41 -15.33 7.66
CA SER A 12 11.15 -16.05 7.43
C SER A 12 11.11 -16.70 6.04
N VAL A 13 11.63 -16.02 5.01
CA VAL A 13 11.74 -16.59 3.66
C VAL A 13 12.68 -17.79 3.65
N VAL A 14 13.87 -17.64 4.21
CA VAL A 14 14.87 -18.73 4.23
C VAL A 14 14.35 -19.93 5.03
N GLN A 15 13.73 -19.71 6.18
CA GLN A 15 13.10 -20.77 6.95
C GLN A 15 11.97 -21.47 6.16
N THR A 16 11.18 -20.71 5.39
CA THR A 16 10.12 -21.28 4.56
C THR A 16 10.70 -22.17 3.45
N LEU A 17 11.81 -21.76 2.84
CA LEU A 17 12.49 -22.55 1.81
C LEU A 17 13.13 -23.82 2.38
N ALA A 18 13.74 -23.71 3.56
CA ALA A 18 14.38 -24.82 4.26
C ALA A 18 13.40 -25.89 4.79
N ARG A 19 12.14 -25.52 5.07
CA ARG A 19 11.11 -26.50 5.49
C ARG A 19 10.73 -27.50 4.39
N VAL A 20 10.99 -27.16 3.13
CA VAL A 20 10.72 -28.06 2.01
C VAL A 20 11.87 -29.06 1.92
N ARG A 21 11.56 -30.37 1.85
CA ARG A 21 12.54 -31.48 1.83
C ARG A 21 13.59 -31.36 0.71
N ASP A 22 14.75 -31.98 0.92
CA ASP A 22 15.90 -31.93 0.01
C ASP A 22 15.63 -32.61 -1.34
N GLY A 23 16.31 -32.12 -2.39
CA GLY A 23 16.35 -32.75 -3.72
C GLY A 23 15.42 -32.18 -4.80
N VAL A 24 14.63 -31.13 -4.52
CA VAL A 24 13.72 -30.53 -5.50
C VAL A 24 14.19 -29.14 -5.96
N PRO A 25 14.32 -28.88 -7.28
CA PRO A 25 14.63 -27.55 -7.79
C PRO A 25 13.48 -26.57 -7.48
N ARG A 26 13.83 -25.36 -7.01
CA ARG A 26 12.86 -24.35 -6.57
C ARG A 26 12.98 -23.08 -7.40
N HIS A 27 11.90 -22.71 -8.07
CA HIS A 27 11.79 -21.42 -8.75
C HIS A 27 11.12 -20.39 -7.83
N ILE A 28 11.82 -19.30 -7.55
CA ILE A 28 11.36 -18.25 -6.64
C ILE A 28 11.51 -16.87 -7.27
N TYR A 29 10.56 -15.98 -6.95
CA TYR A 29 10.70 -14.56 -7.19
C TYR A 29 11.04 -13.84 -5.88
N LEU A 30 12.06 -12.98 -5.92
CA LEU A 30 12.47 -12.13 -4.81
C LEU A 30 12.36 -10.65 -5.19
N ALA A 31 11.59 -9.88 -4.44
CA ALA A 31 11.57 -8.42 -4.56
C ALA A 31 12.96 -7.83 -4.29
N ALA A 32 13.33 -6.72 -4.93
CA ALA A 32 14.63 -6.10 -4.70
C ALA A 32 14.77 -5.55 -3.26
N LYS A 33 13.68 -4.99 -2.72
CA LYS A 33 13.60 -4.38 -1.40
C LYS A 33 12.41 -4.93 -0.63
N GLY A 34 12.55 -4.98 0.70
CA GLY A 34 11.49 -5.26 1.64
C GLY A 34 10.57 -4.05 1.81
N ARG A 35 9.29 -4.31 2.06
CA ARG A 35 8.26 -3.29 2.31
C ARG A 35 8.05 -3.03 3.79
N GLN A 36 8.35 -4.01 4.64
CA GLN A 36 8.20 -3.90 6.08
C GLN A 36 9.27 -3.00 6.69
N LYS A 37 8.85 -2.14 7.59
CA LYS A 37 9.71 -1.25 8.37
C LYS A 37 9.37 -1.42 9.83
N ILE A 38 10.35 -1.80 10.64
CA ILE A 38 10.19 -1.87 12.09
C ILE A 38 10.57 -0.52 12.67
N ALA A 39 9.74 0.03 13.57
CA ALA A 39 10.01 1.27 14.30
C ALA A 39 10.45 2.44 13.40
N GLY A 40 9.67 2.70 12.32
CA GLY A 40 9.96 3.77 11.36
C GLY A 40 11.03 3.43 10.31
N GLY A 41 11.67 2.26 10.40
CA GLY A 41 12.60 1.76 9.37
C GLY A 41 14.06 2.18 9.54
N SER A 42 14.44 2.71 10.71
CA SER A 42 15.84 3.05 11.01
C SER A 42 16.72 1.80 11.04
N CYS A 43 17.95 1.91 10.55
CA CYS A 43 18.97 0.85 10.66
C CYS A 43 19.93 1.06 11.84
N SER A 44 19.67 2.06 12.69
CA SER A 44 20.47 2.37 13.88
C SER A 44 19.69 1.99 15.15
N PRO A 45 20.19 1.05 15.98
CA PRO A 45 19.52 0.64 17.21
C PRO A 45 19.24 1.81 18.16
N TRP A 46 20.16 2.78 18.23
CA TRP A 46 20.00 3.97 19.07
C TRP A 46 18.79 4.83 18.67
N HIS A 47 18.62 5.08 17.36
CA HIS A 47 17.47 5.83 16.84
C HIS A 47 16.15 5.11 17.11
N ILE A 48 16.13 3.77 16.94
CA ILE A 48 14.96 2.94 17.26
C ILE A 48 14.60 3.10 18.73
N LEU A 49 15.56 2.94 19.64
CA LEU A 49 15.35 3.06 21.09
C LEU A 49 14.79 4.42 21.47
N ASN A 50 15.36 5.50 20.96
CA ASN A 50 14.90 6.85 21.29
C ASN A 50 13.51 7.14 20.74
N SER A 51 13.22 6.73 19.51
CA SER A 51 11.87 6.87 18.93
C SER A 51 10.84 6.10 19.73
N THR A 52 11.15 4.87 20.16
CA THR A 52 10.25 4.04 20.96
C THR A 52 10.03 4.64 22.35
N LYS A 53 11.09 5.13 23.01
CA LYS A 53 10.99 5.83 24.30
C LYS A 53 10.12 7.09 24.19
N GLN A 54 10.28 7.85 23.10
CA GLN A 54 9.48 9.05 22.88
C GLN A 54 8.00 8.69 22.69
N HIS A 55 7.70 7.67 21.89
CA HIS A 55 6.33 7.20 21.69
C HIS A 55 5.69 6.73 23.00
N ALA A 56 6.42 5.95 23.80
CA ALA A 56 5.96 5.52 25.12
C ALA A 56 5.67 6.70 26.06
N ARG A 57 6.56 7.70 26.11
CA ARG A 57 6.34 8.93 26.90
C ARG A 57 5.08 9.67 26.48
N THR A 58 4.86 9.84 25.17
CA THR A 58 3.66 10.53 24.66
C THR A 58 2.40 9.75 25.01
N ILE A 59 2.39 8.42 24.87
CA ILE A 59 1.25 7.59 25.28
C ILE A 59 0.96 7.76 26.77
N LEU A 60 1.98 7.70 27.63
CA LEU A 60 1.83 7.87 29.07
C LEU A 60 1.28 9.27 29.45
N GLN A 61 1.75 10.31 28.77
CA GLN A 61 1.23 11.68 28.94
C GLN A 61 -0.25 11.79 28.52
N LEU A 62 -0.65 11.12 27.43
CA LEU A 62 -2.02 11.12 26.92
C LEU A 62 -2.98 10.33 27.81
N LEU A 63 -2.51 9.27 28.48
CA LEU A 63 -3.37 8.48 29.37
C LEU A 63 -3.77 9.24 30.64
N GLY A 64 -2.95 10.15 31.16
CA GLY A 64 -3.24 10.99 32.32
C GLY A 64 -3.38 10.25 33.66
N ASP A 65 -2.84 10.85 34.75
CA ASP A 65 -2.99 10.54 36.19
C ASP A 65 -2.82 9.09 36.74
N GLY A 66 -2.63 8.08 35.89
CA GLY A 66 -2.32 6.70 36.33
C GLY A 66 -0.82 6.36 36.31
N TYR A 67 0.02 7.20 35.70
CA TYR A 67 1.47 7.00 35.69
C TYR A 67 2.07 7.57 36.96
N ASN A 68 2.33 6.71 37.94
CA ASN A 68 3.13 7.06 39.10
C ASN A 68 4.62 6.87 38.74
N PRO A 69 5.41 7.94 38.55
CA PRO A 69 6.85 7.82 38.26
C PRO A 69 7.63 7.11 39.38
N GLU A 70 7.02 6.93 40.56
CA GLU A 70 7.63 6.23 41.69
C GLU A 70 7.65 4.69 41.55
N THR A 71 6.73 4.08 40.78
CA THR A 71 6.80 2.63 40.50
C THR A 71 7.86 2.28 39.45
N ASP A 72 8.35 3.30 38.74
CA ASP A 72 9.48 3.23 37.80
C ASP A 72 10.72 3.90 38.42
N GLN A 73 10.99 3.61 39.71
CA GLN A 73 12.06 4.23 40.51
C GLN A 73 13.49 4.07 39.94
N LYS A 74 13.66 3.40 38.80
CA LYS A 74 14.91 3.39 38.02
C LYS A 74 14.76 3.61 36.51
N GLY A 75 13.56 3.81 35.94
CA GLY A 75 13.41 4.06 34.50
C GLY A 75 13.94 2.95 33.58
N GLU A 76 14.16 1.75 34.13
CA GLU A 76 14.94 0.65 33.54
C GLU A 76 14.14 -0.65 33.59
N PHE A 77 12.86 -0.62 33.20
CA PHE A 77 12.14 -1.86 32.96
C PHE A 77 12.73 -2.56 31.71
N GLN A 78 13.49 -3.64 31.96
CA GLN A 78 14.14 -4.52 30.99
C GLN A 78 14.96 -3.83 29.87
N PRO A 79 16.02 -3.08 30.21
CA PRO A 79 16.84 -2.40 29.21
C PRO A 79 17.54 -3.38 28.25
N GLU A 80 17.89 -4.59 28.69
CA GLU A 80 18.56 -5.59 27.86
C GLU A 80 17.66 -6.16 26.76
N SER A 81 16.40 -6.47 27.09
CA SER A 81 15.44 -7.01 26.11
C SER A 81 15.11 -5.95 25.07
N LEU A 82 14.92 -4.69 25.48
CA LEU A 82 14.67 -3.58 24.58
C LEU A 82 15.88 -3.27 23.69
N LYS A 83 17.11 -3.32 24.22
CA LYS A 83 18.35 -3.20 23.43
C LYS A 83 18.45 -4.33 22.41
N THR A 84 18.20 -5.57 22.81
CA THR A 84 18.26 -6.75 21.93
C THR A 84 17.22 -6.68 20.82
N TRP A 85 16.00 -6.27 21.17
CA TRP A 85 14.94 -5.99 20.19
C TRP A 85 15.36 -4.90 19.20
N ALA A 86 15.92 -3.78 19.69
CA ALA A 86 16.33 -2.67 18.82
C ALA A 86 17.46 -3.06 17.87
N ILE A 87 18.42 -3.87 18.33
CA ILE A 87 19.47 -4.44 17.47
C ILE A 87 18.83 -5.34 16.39
N SER A 88 17.94 -6.25 16.79
CA SER A 88 17.27 -7.18 15.87
C SER A 88 16.41 -6.44 14.83
N ALA A 89 15.72 -5.37 15.26
CA ALA A 89 14.92 -4.51 14.40
C ALA A 89 15.81 -3.75 13.39
N ALA A 90 16.94 -3.20 13.84
CA ALA A 90 17.91 -2.52 12.99
C ALA A 90 18.49 -3.45 11.92
N VAL A 91 18.86 -4.68 12.32
CA VAL A 91 19.34 -5.71 11.39
C VAL A 91 18.27 -6.06 10.36
N THR A 92 17.02 -6.27 10.79
CA THR A 92 15.91 -6.58 9.89
C THR A 92 15.65 -5.44 8.90
N ASN A 93 15.69 -4.18 9.36
CA ASN A 93 15.53 -3.03 8.48
C ASN A 93 16.68 -2.92 7.46
N ALA A 94 17.92 -3.14 7.88
CA ALA A 94 19.08 -3.17 6.99
C ALA A 94 18.96 -4.27 5.93
N GLN A 95 18.57 -5.47 6.35
CA GLN A 95 18.29 -6.59 5.45
C GLN A 95 17.16 -6.27 4.48
N ASN A 96 16.11 -5.56 4.91
CA ASN A 96 15.02 -5.16 4.02
C ASN A 96 15.46 -4.13 2.97
N LEU A 97 16.50 -3.32 3.21
CA LEU A 97 17.03 -2.41 2.19
C LEU A 97 17.71 -3.18 1.04
N THR A 98 18.40 -4.28 1.36
CA THR A 98 19.09 -5.18 0.42
C THR A 98 18.44 -6.56 0.43
N TYR A 99 17.10 -6.61 0.37
CA TYR A 99 16.30 -7.80 0.66
C TYR A 99 16.69 -9.02 -0.18
N ARG A 100 16.73 -8.84 -1.51
CA ARG A 100 17.10 -9.91 -2.43
C ARG A 100 18.50 -10.45 -2.15
N GLU A 101 19.46 -9.54 -2.01
CA GLU A 101 20.87 -9.88 -1.78
C GLU A 101 21.08 -10.57 -0.44
N SER A 102 20.40 -10.10 0.61
CA SER A 102 20.46 -10.69 1.95
C SER A 102 19.92 -12.13 1.96
N ILE A 103 18.82 -12.39 1.23
CA ILE A 103 18.27 -13.75 1.08
C ILE A 103 19.24 -14.64 0.32
N LEU A 104 19.73 -14.18 -0.84
CA LEU A 104 20.67 -14.96 -1.66
C LEU A 104 21.95 -15.28 -0.88
N ARG A 105 22.44 -14.34 -0.07
CA ARG A 105 23.61 -14.54 0.79
C ARG A 105 23.36 -15.59 1.86
N GLN A 106 22.19 -15.59 2.51
CA GLN A 106 21.82 -16.64 3.47
C GLN A 106 21.65 -18.00 2.80
N LEU A 107 20.99 -18.07 1.64
CA LEU A 107 20.84 -19.32 0.89
C LEU A 107 22.20 -19.89 0.44
N ALA A 108 23.12 -19.04 -0.03
CA ALA A 108 24.46 -19.46 -0.37
C ALA A 108 25.24 -19.95 0.86
N PHE A 109 25.07 -19.29 2.01
CA PHE A 109 25.66 -19.73 3.28
C PHE A 109 25.13 -21.10 3.74
N ASP A 110 23.84 -21.35 3.54
CA ASP A 110 23.17 -22.62 3.83
C ASP A 110 23.51 -23.74 2.80
N GLY A 111 24.27 -23.41 1.74
CA GLY A 111 24.76 -24.38 0.74
C GLY A 111 23.86 -24.58 -0.47
N TYR A 112 22.87 -23.71 -0.71
CA TYR A 112 22.02 -23.78 -1.90
C TYR A 112 22.71 -23.20 -3.13
N ASP A 113 22.64 -23.92 -4.26
CA ASP A 113 23.03 -23.40 -5.57
C ASP A 113 21.93 -22.49 -6.14
N CYS A 114 22.26 -21.21 -6.37
CA CYS A 114 21.32 -20.18 -6.79
C CYS A 114 21.55 -19.82 -8.26
N GLN A 115 20.62 -20.22 -9.13
CA GLN A 115 20.67 -19.87 -10.56
C GLN A 115 19.75 -18.69 -10.87
N PHE A 116 20.24 -17.75 -11.68
CA PHE A 116 19.50 -16.57 -12.11
C PHE A 116 18.96 -16.75 -13.53
N CYS A 117 17.66 -16.54 -13.72
CA CYS A 117 17.07 -16.44 -15.05
C CYS A 117 17.34 -15.04 -15.61
N THR A 118 18.37 -14.90 -16.44
CA THR A 118 18.83 -13.59 -16.94
C THR A 118 18.04 -13.09 -18.15
N GLU A 119 17.42 -13.98 -18.93
CA GLU A 119 16.65 -13.59 -20.12
C GLU A 119 15.21 -14.08 -20.06
N PRO A 120 14.23 -13.20 -20.33
CA PRO A 120 12.85 -13.62 -20.50
C PRO A 120 12.75 -14.48 -21.76
N SER A 121 12.13 -15.64 -21.63
CA SER A 121 11.84 -16.51 -22.77
C SER A 121 11.03 -15.72 -23.82
N PRO A 122 11.16 -16.01 -25.13
CA PRO A 122 10.22 -15.50 -26.14
C PRO A 122 8.76 -15.69 -25.72
N ASP A 123 8.45 -16.80 -25.04
CA ASP A 123 7.12 -17.09 -24.50
C ASP A 123 6.68 -16.09 -23.42
N ASP A 124 7.60 -15.56 -22.60
CA ASP A 124 7.27 -14.57 -21.57
C ASP A 124 6.84 -13.23 -22.18
N LYS A 125 7.38 -12.88 -23.35
CA LYS A 125 6.98 -11.67 -24.09
C LYS A 125 5.57 -11.83 -24.64
N LEU A 126 5.28 -12.98 -25.25
CA LEU A 126 3.96 -13.31 -25.75
C LEU A 126 2.92 -13.34 -24.62
N MET A 127 3.24 -13.93 -23.47
CA MET A 127 2.35 -13.93 -22.31
C MET A 127 2.06 -12.51 -21.79
N LYS A 128 3.06 -11.62 -21.77
CA LYS A 128 2.84 -10.21 -21.37
C LYS A 128 1.92 -9.49 -22.34
N GLU A 129 2.10 -9.70 -23.64
CA GLU A 129 1.24 -9.11 -24.67
C GLU A 129 -0.20 -9.62 -24.53
N GLN A 130 -0.39 -10.93 -24.35
CA GLN A 130 -1.71 -11.52 -24.10
C GLN A 130 -2.39 -10.94 -22.86
N VAL A 131 -1.66 -10.80 -21.75
CA VAL A 131 -2.20 -10.20 -20.52
C VAL A 131 -2.61 -8.74 -20.74
N GLU A 132 -1.84 -7.98 -21.52
CA GLU A 132 -2.17 -6.57 -21.80
C GLU A 132 -3.39 -6.45 -22.73
N ILE A 133 -3.54 -7.36 -23.70
CA ILE A 133 -4.73 -7.45 -24.56
C ILE A 133 -5.96 -7.81 -23.71
N SER A 134 -5.91 -8.87 -22.90
CA SER A 134 -7.04 -9.26 -22.05
C SER A 134 -7.42 -8.17 -21.05
N LYS A 135 -6.44 -7.39 -20.58
CA LYS A 135 -6.68 -6.21 -19.75
C LYS A 135 -7.43 -5.14 -20.55
N GLN A 136 -7.05 -4.83 -21.79
CA GLN A 136 -7.75 -3.87 -22.64
C GLN A 136 -9.19 -4.31 -22.94
N GLU A 137 -9.41 -5.58 -23.26
CA GLU A 137 -10.75 -6.14 -23.50
C GLU A 137 -11.65 -6.00 -22.25
N LEU A 138 -11.12 -6.33 -21.07
CA LEU A 138 -11.85 -6.20 -19.81
C LEU A 138 -12.24 -4.74 -19.53
N ILE A 139 -11.35 -3.81 -19.89
CA ILE A 139 -11.55 -2.37 -19.75
C ILE A 139 -12.68 -1.87 -20.63
N GLU A 140 -12.69 -2.28 -21.90
CA GLU A 140 -13.71 -1.90 -22.87
C GLU A 140 -15.07 -2.43 -22.42
N LEU A 141 -15.12 -3.67 -21.97
CA LEU A 141 -16.34 -4.28 -21.42
C LEU A 141 -16.85 -3.55 -20.18
N GLU A 142 -15.98 -3.15 -19.25
CA GLU A 142 -16.38 -2.32 -18.10
C GLU A 142 -16.92 -0.95 -18.51
N ASN A 143 -16.34 -0.33 -19.54
CA ASN A 143 -16.80 0.97 -20.05
C ASN A 143 -18.19 0.85 -20.69
N GLN A 144 -18.42 -0.18 -21.51
CA GLN A 144 -19.72 -0.47 -22.11
C GLN A 144 -20.78 -0.74 -21.04
N GLN A 145 -20.48 -1.58 -20.05
CA GLN A 145 -21.39 -1.84 -18.93
C GLN A 145 -21.74 -0.56 -18.16
N THR A 146 -20.77 0.36 -17.99
CA THR A 146 -21.01 1.65 -17.34
C THR A 146 -21.89 2.55 -18.18
N LEU A 147 -21.75 2.53 -19.50
CA LEU A 147 -22.57 3.33 -20.42
C LEU A 147 -24.03 2.86 -20.43
N GLU A 148 -24.24 1.54 -20.52
CA GLU A 148 -25.56 0.91 -20.57
C GLU A 148 -26.32 0.92 -19.23
N ALA A 149 -25.60 1.05 -18.12
CA ALA A 149 -26.20 1.05 -16.79
C ALA A 149 -27.25 2.17 -16.60
N PRO A 150 -28.33 1.94 -15.82
CA PRO A 150 -29.27 3.00 -15.49
C PRO A 150 -28.63 4.08 -14.61
N SER A 151 -29.04 5.33 -14.82
CA SER A 151 -28.62 6.48 -14.00
C SER A 151 -29.33 6.44 -12.64
N PRO A 152 -28.60 6.25 -11.51
CA PRO A 152 -29.23 6.04 -10.21
C PRO A 152 -29.71 7.36 -9.59
N SER A 153 -30.87 7.31 -8.92
CA SER A 153 -31.36 8.41 -8.09
C SER A 153 -30.41 8.73 -6.92
N ASN A 154 -30.52 9.90 -6.30
CA ASN A 154 -29.63 10.33 -5.22
C ASN A 154 -29.66 9.38 -4.01
N SER A 155 -30.84 8.91 -3.61
CA SER A 155 -31.01 7.94 -2.53
C SER A 155 -30.40 6.58 -2.88
N GLU A 156 -30.57 6.14 -4.13
CA GLU A 156 -30.03 4.88 -4.63
C GLU A 156 -28.49 4.91 -4.71
N TYR A 157 -27.91 6.05 -5.10
CA TYR A 157 -26.47 6.21 -5.13
C TYR A 157 -25.84 6.13 -3.72
N GLU A 158 -26.43 6.80 -2.73
CA GLU A 158 -25.92 6.76 -1.34
C GLU A 158 -26.02 5.36 -0.74
N THR A 159 -27.12 4.64 -0.99
CA THR A 159 -27.27 3.26 -0.52
C THR A 159 -26.26 2.32 -1.19
N LEU A 160 -26.01 2.49 -2.49
CA LEU A 160 -24.98 1.74 -3.21
C LEU A 160 -23.57 2.08 -2.71
N GLN A 161 -23.28 3.35 -2.42
CA GLN A 161 -21.99 3.79 -1.91
C GLN A 161 -21.67 3.13 -0.56
N ASN A 162 -22.66 3.09 0.33
CA ASN A 162 -22.52 2.56 1.69
C ASN A 162 -22.52 1.02 1.75
N LYS A 163 -22.92 0.34 0.68
CA LYS A 163 -22.98 -1.13 0.63
C LYS A 163 -21.58 -1.76 0.56
N ARG A 164 -21.26 -2.67 1.48
CA ARG A 164 -19.94 -3.35 1.54
C ARG A 164 -19.69 -4.33 0.39
N ALA A 165 -20.70 -5.04 -0.09
CA ALA A 165 -20.58 -6.02 -1.16
C ALA A 165 -21.50 -5.65 -2.34
N LYS A 166 -20.91 -5.41 -3.52
CA LYS A 166 -21.61 -4.93 -4.73
C LYS A 166 -21.43 -5.93 -5.87
N THR A 167 -22.53 -6.23 -6.57
CA THR A 167 -22.51 -6.99 -7.83
C THR A 167 -21.89 -6.16 -8.96
N VAL A 168 -21.52 -6.80 -10.08
CA VAL A 168 -20.94 -6.11 -11.24
C VAL A 168 -21.86 -5.00 -11.76
N THR A 169 -23.16 -5.29 -11.89
CA THR A 169 -24.18 -4.31 -12.30
C THR A 169 -24.31 -3.13 -11.33
N GLN A 170 -24.27 -3.39 -10.01
CA GLN A 170 -24.31 -2.36 -8.98
C GLN A 170 -23.07 -1.46 -8.98
N ARG A 171 -21.91 -2.00 -9.36
CA ARG A 171 -20.67 -1.21 -9.53
C ARG A 171 -20.76 -0.33 -10.77
N ALA A 172 -21.31 -0.84 -11.87
CA ALA A 172 -21.51 -0.07 -13.10
C ALA A 172 -22.47 1.11 -12.89
N THR A 173 -23.60 0.89 -12.19
CA THR A 173 -24.55 1.96 -11.85
C THR A 173 -23.95 3.00 -10.91
N GLU A 174 -23.21 2.57 -9.88
CA GLU A 174 -22.48 3.47 -9.00
C GLU A 174 -21.46 4.31 -9.78
N ARG A 175 -20.70 3.69 -10.68
CA ARG A 175 -19.68 4.38 -11.49
C ARG A 175 -20.31 5.41 -12.41
N LYS A 176 -21.39 5.06 -13.12
CA LYS A 176 -22.15 6.01 -13.96
C LYS A 176 -22.69 7.17 -13.12
N GLY A 177 -23.36 6.85 -12.01
CA GLY A 177 -23.91 7.86 -11.10
C GLY A 177 -22.86 8.78 -10.48
N LYS A 178 -21.62 8.29 -10.27
CA LYS A 178 -20.50 9.12 -9.83
C LYS A 178 -20.05 10.09 -10.92
N LEU A 179 -19.94 9.61 -12.17
CA LEU A 179 -19.53 10.46 -13.30
C LEU A 179 -20.56 11.55 -13.59
N GLU A 180 -21.85 11.22 -13.61
CA GLU A 180 -22.92 12.20 -13.81
C GLU A 180 -22.90 13.31 -12.75
N ARG A 181 -22.69 12.95 -11.48
CA ARG A 181 -22.60 13.93 -10.38
C ARG A 181 -21.34 14.78 -10.43
N LEU A 182 -20.21 14.21 -10.86
CA LEU A 182 -18.94 14.93 -10.95
C LEU A 182 -18.92 15.93 -12.10
N TYR A 183 -19.38 15.53 -13.28
CA TYR A 183 -19.29 16.33 -14.49
C TYR A 183 -20.57 17.11 -14.80
N GLN A 184 -21.71 16.74 -14.20
CA GLN A 184 -23.03 17.34 -14.46
C GLN A 184 -23.44 17.31 -15.95
N VAL A 185 -22.87 16.38 -16.71
CA VAL A 185 -23.06 16.17 -18.16
C VAL A 185 -23.41 14.68 -18.35
N PRO A 186 -24.26 14.33 -19.33
CA PRO A 186 -24.52 12.93 -19.66
C PRO A 186 -23.22 12.17 -19.93
N VAL A 187 -23.14 10.93 -19.45
CA VAL A 187 -21.94 10.11 -19.57
C VAL A 187 -21.79 9.64 -21.02
N THR A 188 -20.71 10.08 -21.66
CA THR A 188 -20.27 9.61 -22.98
C THR A 188 -19.08 8.65 -22.84
N GLU A 189 -18.86 7.80 -23.84
CA GLU A 189 -17.72 6.88 -23.87
C GLU A 189 -16.38 7.64 -23.79
N GLU A 190 -16.26 8.74 -24.54
CA GLU A 190 -15.09 9.63 -24.50
C GLU A 190 -14.83 10.18 -23.10
N LEU A 191 -15.88 10.56 -22.36
CA LEU A 191 -15.75 11.07 -21.00
C LEU A 191 -15.27 10.00 -20.02
N ILE A 192 -15.70 8.74 -20.18
CA ILE A 192 -15.23 7.62 -19.35
C ILE A 192 -13.73 7.38 -19.59
N ALA A 193 -13.30 7.37 -20.85
CA ALA A 193 -11.89 7.22 -21.21
C ALA A 193 -11.03 8.36 -20.63
N LEU A 194 -11.44 9.61 -20.85
CA LEU A 194 -10.71 10.79 -20.33
C LEU A 194 -10.70 10.84 -18.80
N HIS A 195 -11.79 10.45 -18.14
CA HIS A 195 -11.83 10.37 -16.67
C HIS A 195 -10.78 9.39 -16.15
N ARG A 196 -10.65 8.23 -16.81
CA ARG A 196 -9.68 7.20 -16.44
C ARG A 196 -8.24 7.67 -16.62
N ASP A 197 -7.97 8.46 -17.65
CA ASP A 197 -6.66 9.07 -17.90
C ASP A 197 -6.30 10.18 -16.88
N GLY A 198 -7.15 10.40 -15.87
CA GLY A 198 -6.90 11.34 -14.79
C GLY A 198 -7.12 12.79 -15.21
N MET A 199 -8.09 13.04 -16.11
CA MET A 199 -8.42 14.40 -16.55
C MET A 199 -9.07 15.25 -15.44
N TYR A 200 -9.87 14.64 -14.53
CA TYR A 200 -10.62 15.38 -13.51
C TYR A 200 -9.73 16.24 -12.58
N PRO A 201 -8.64 15.71 -11.98
CA PRO A 201 -7.71 16.55 -11.22
C PRO A 201 -7.13 17.72 -12.02
N LYS A 202 -6.86 17.53 -13.32
CA LYS A 202 -6.31 18.56 -14.21
C LYS A 202 -7.34 19.68 -14.45
N LEU A 203 -8.59 19.32 -14.76
CA LEU A 203 -9.69 20.28 -14.92
C LEU A 203 -9.96 21.05 -13.64
N ARG A 204 -9.98 20.35 -12.50
CA ARG A 204 -10.16 20.97 -11.19
C ARG A 204 -9.05 21.97 -10.87
N LEU A 205 -7.79 21.62 -11.17
CA LEU A 205 -6.66 22.53 -11.02
C LEU A 205 -6.80 23.77 -11.93
N HIS A 206 -7.12 23.55 -13.21
CA HIS A 206 -7.32 24.63 -14.17
C HIS A 206 -8.43 25.59 -13.72
N TYR A 207 -9.56 25.06 -13.23
CA TYR A 207 -10.65 25.85 -12.67
C TYR A 207 -10.17 26.75 -11.54
N TYR A 208 -9.47 26.19 -10.53
CA TYR A 208 -8.96 26.96 -9.41
C TYR A 208 -7.87 27.97 -9.78
N MET A 209 -7.12 27.73 -10.85
CA MET A 209 -6.10 28.67 -11.34
C MET A 209 -6.69 29.80 -12.19
N SER A 210 -7.87 29.61 -12.76
CA SER A 210 -8.53 30.58 -13.66
C SER A 210 -9.77 31.19 -13.02
N LEU A 211 -10.93 30.60 -13.26
CA LEU A 211 -12.25 31.12 -12.91
C LEU A 211 -12.56 31.07 -11.40
N GLY A 212 -12.07 30.04 -10.72
CA GLY A 212 -12.42 29.71 -9.33
C GLY A 212 -11.37 30.11 -8.30
N ARG A 213 -10.48 31.05 -8.61
CA ARG A 213 -9.34 31.40 -7.73
C ARG A 213 -9.77 31.88 -6.34
N GLU A 214 -10.88 32.59 -6.27
CA GLU A 214 -11.45 33.08 -5.00
C GLU A 214 -11.91 31.95 -4.07
N GLN A 215 -12.40 30.84 -4.65
CA GLN A 215 -12.90 29.68 -3.91
C GLN A 215 -11.79 28.80 -3.32
N VAL A 216 -10.53 29.03 -3.69
CA VAL A 216 -9.38 28.26 -3.18
C VAL A 216 -9.21 28.47 -1.67
N LEU A 217 -9.37 29.71 -1.21
CA LEU A 217 -9.20 30.06 0.21
C LEU A 217 -10.23 29.34 1.10
N GLU A 218 -11.49 29.32 0.68
CA GLU A 218 -12.56 28.64 1.41
C GLU A 218 -12.36 27.12 1.44
N ARG A 219 -11.93 26.54 0.31
CA ARG A 219 -11.59 25.11 0.24
C ARG A 219 -10.48 24.74 1.21
N ASP A 220 -9.40 25.53 1.26
CA ASP A 220 -8.25 25.24 2.11
C ASP A 220 -8.62 25.35 3.59
N ARG A 221 -9.46 26.33 3.97
CA ARG A 221 -10.03 26.41 5.32
C ARG A 221 -10.87 25.17 5.65
N ALA A 222 -11.79 24.79 4.76
CA ALA A 222 -12.64 23.62 4.97
C ALA A 222 -11.83 22.31 5.09
N ALA A 223 -10.75 22.16 4.33
CA ALA A 223 -9.86 21.01 4.41
C ALA A 223 -9.13 20.94 5.76
N VAL A 224 -8.65 22.08 6.27
CA VAL A 224 -8.03 22.18 7.60
C VAL A 224 -9.03 21.83 8.71
N ASP A 225 -10.26 22.34 8.62
CA ASP A 225 -11.28 22.06 9.64
C ASP A 225 -11.79 20.61 9.59
N ALA A 226 -11.91 20.02 8.41
CA ALA A 226 -12.21 18.60 8.26
C ALA A 226 -11.10 17.72 8.85
N ALA A 227 -9.83 18.08 8.62
CA ALA A 227 -8.70 17.38 9.21
C ALA A 227 -8.75 17.45 10.74
N LYS A 228 -9.06 18.60 11.34
CA LYS A 228 -9.19 18.73 12.81
C LYS A 228 -10.31 17.87 13.41
N ARG A 229 -11.39 17.59 12.67
CA ARG A 229 -12.53 16.79 13.14
C ARG A 229 -12.29 15.28 13.08
N SER A 230 -11.26 14.83 12.36
CA SER A 230 -10.96 13.39 12.23
C SER A 230 -9.93 12.88 13.23
N TRP A 231 -9.52 13.70 14.21
CA TRP A 231 -8.62 13.34 15.30
C TRP A 231 -9.36 13.35 16.62
#